data_AF-A0A2S6UT49-F1
#
_entry.id   AF-A0A2S6UT49-F1
#
_cell.length_a   1.000
_cell.length_b   1.000
_cell.length_c   1.000
_cell.angle_alpha   90.00
_cell.angle_beta   90.00
_cell.angle_gamma   90.00
#
_symmetry.space_group_name_H-M   'P 1'
#
loop_
_entity.id
_entity.type
_entity.pdbx_description
1 polymer ?
#
loop_
_entity_poly.entity_id
_entity_poly.type
_entity_poly.pdbx_seq_one_letter_code
_entity_poly.pdbx_strand_id
1 'polypeptide(L)' 'MRFYSEERLALFIDGSNLFAAARALGFDIDYKRLLDVFSTKGRMIRAFYYTALIEEPEYSPIRPLVDWLDYNGFT' A
#
# COMPACT_ATOMS: atom_id res chain seq x y z
N MET A 1 1.39 2.34 -19.17
CA MET A 1 2.61 3.11 -18.82
C MET A 1 3.81 2.38 -19.38
N ARG A 2 4.81 3.08 -19.90
CA ARG A 2 6.10 2.50 -20.28
C ARG A 2 7.05 2.70 -19.10
N PHE A 3 7.60 1.61 -18.59
CA PHE A 3 8.67 1.59 -17.59
C PHE A 3 9.86 0.88 -18.23
N TYR A 4 11.07 1.34 -17.93
CA TYR A 4 12.30 0.61 -18.28
C TYR A 4 12.75 -0.21 -17.07
N SER A 5 13.34 -1.37 -17.32
CA SER A 5 13.76 -2.33 -16.26
C SER A 5 14.78 -1.75 -15.28
N GLU A 6 15.45 -0.67 -15.65
CA GLU A 6 16.52 0.01 -14.91
C GLU A 6 15.99 1.19 -14.09
N GLU A 7 14.77 1.65 -14.39
CA GLU A 7 14.16 2.77 -13.69
C GLU A 7 13.89 2.41 -12.23
N ARG A 8 14.15 3.38 -11.36
CA ARG A 8 13.89 3.28 -9.93
C ARG A 8 12.47 3.72 -9.67
N LEU A 9 11.67 2.86 -9.09
CA LEU A 9 10.28 3.13 -8.76
C LEU A 9 10.14 3.39 -7.25
N ALA A 10 9.12 4.18 -6.90
CA ALA A 10 8.66 4.38 -5.54
C ALA A 10 7.13 4.52 -5.56
N LEU A 11 6.43 3.89 -4.62
CA LEU A 11 4.98 4.05 -4.45
C LEU A 11 4.72 4.87 -3.20
N PHE A 12 3.77 5.80 -3.30
CA PHE A 12 3.31 6.63 -2.19
C PHE A 12 1.80 6.56 -2.18
N ILE A 13 1.25 5.91 -1.16
CA ILE A 13 -0.17 5.60 -1.06
C ILE A 13 -0.75 6.36 0.13
N ASP A 14 -1.75 7.20 -0.13
CA ASP A 14 -2.60 7.77 0.90
C ASP A 14 -3.65 6.73 1.31
N GLY A 15 -3.44 6.08 2.45
CA GLY A 15 -4.24 4.97 2.92
C GLY A 15 -5.68 5.35 3.23
N SER A 16 -5.89 6.49 3.88
CA SER A 16 -7.23 6.97 4.25
C SER A 16 -8.08 7.26 3.02
N ASN A 17 -7.52 7.99 2.05
CA ASN A 17 -8.24 8.35 0.83
C ASN A 17 -8.46 7.14 -0.08
N LEU A 18 -7.45 6.26 -0.22
CA LEU A 18 -7.56 5.05 -1.02
C LEU A 18 -8.59 4.08 -0.44
N PHE A 19 -8.60 3.90 0.88
CA PHE A 19 -9.59 3.07 1.57
C PHE A 19 -11.01 3.61 1.38
N ALA A 20 -11.21 4.92 1.57
CA ALA A 20 -12.50 5.56 1.37
C ALA A 20 -13.02 5.38 -0.07
N ALA A 21 -12.13 5.53 -1.06
CA ALA A 21 -12.46 5.35 -2.47
C ALA A 21 -12.83 3.89 -2.81
N ALA A 22 -12.04 2.92 -2.34
CA ALA A 22 -12.31 1.49 -2.56
C ALA A 22 -13.65 1.07 -1.95
N ARG A 23 -13.93 1.53 -0.71
CA ARG A 23 -15.20 1.30 -0.04
C ARG A 23 -16.39 1.92 -0.78
N ALA A 24 -16.25 3.15 -1.26
CA ALA A 24 -17.31 3.83 -2.02
C ALA A 24 -17.61 3.13 -3.35
N LEU A 25 -16.61 2.48 -3.95
CA LEU A 25 -16.73 1.72 -5.19
C LEU A 25 -17.02 0.23 -4.98
N GLY A 26 -17.07 -0.24 -3.73
CA GLY A 26 -17.45 -1.61 -3.38
C GLY A 26 -16.44 -2.68 -3.77
N PHE A 27 -15.14 -2.37 -3.75
CA PHE A 27 -14.09 -3.36 -4.00
C PHE A 27 -12.98 -3.31 -2.94
N ASP A 28 -12.26 -4.43 -2.83
CA ASP A 28 -11.07 -4.55 -2.00
C ASP A 28 -9.79 -4.42 -2.82
N ILE A 29 -8.74 -3.90 -2.20
CA ILE A 29 -7.44 -3.72 -2.84
C ILE A 29 -6.53 -4.88 -2.46
N ASP A 30 -6.03 -5.59 -3.48
CA ASP A 30 -4.96 -6.55 -3.33
C ASP A 30 -3.60 -5.84 -3.36
N TYR A 31 -3.10 -5.48 -2.18
CA TYR A 31 -1.82 -4.79 -2.02
C TYR A 31 -0.62 -5.65 -2.42
N LYS A 32 -0.72 -6.99 -2.35
CA LYS A 32 0.34 -7.89 -2.82
C LYS A 32 0.47 -7.79 -4.33
N ARG A 33 -0.65 -7.94 -5.03
CA ARG A 33 -0.69 -7.82 -6.49
C ARG A 33 -0.29 -6.42 -6.95
N LEU A 34 -0.67 -5.38 -6.21
CA LEU A 34 -0.22 -4.01 -6.48
C LEU A 34 1.32 -3.95 -6.49
N LEU A 35 1.96 -4.41 -5.41
CA LEU A 35 3.41 -4.40 -5.28
C LEU A 35 4.10 -5.25 -6.37
N ASP A 36 3.57 -6.44 -6.67
CA ASP A 36 4.09 -7.33 -7.71
C ASP A 36 4.04 -6.68 -9.10
N VAL A 37 2.94 -5.99 -9.42
CA VAL A 37 2.79 -5.30 -10.71
C VAL A 37 3.88 -4.25 -10.90
N PHE A 38 4.22 -3.46 -9.88
CA PHE A 38 5.29 -2.46 -10.03
C PHE A 38 6.68 -3.08 -9.97
N SER A 39 6.88 -4.10 -9.13
CA SER A 39 8.16 -4.81 -9.00
C SER A 39 8.55 -5.54 -10.29
N THR A 40 7.60 -5.93 -11.13
CA THR A 40 7.87 -6.54 -12.44
C THR A 40 8.15 -5.54 -13.57
N LYS A 41 8.00 -4.22 -13.32
CA LYS A 41 8.12 -3.18 -14.35
C LYS A 41 9.42 -2.37 -14.26
N GLY A 42 10.11 -2.41 -13.13
CA GLY A 42 11.36 -1.69 -12.89
C GLY A 42 11.96 -2.09 -11.54
N ARG A 43 12.90 -1.29 -11.03
CA ARG A 43 13.55 -1.53 -9.74
C ARG A 43 12.75 -0.87 -8.63
N MET A 44 11.95 -1.66 -7.93
CA MET A 44 11.14 -1.19 -6.80
C MET A 44 12.04 -0.81 -5.61
N ILE A 45 12.09 0.48 -5.24
CA ILE A 45 12.95 0.96 -4.13
C ILE A 45 12.19 1.00 -2.79
N ARG A 46 10.97 1.56 -2.80
CA ARG A 46 10.10 1.72 -1.62
C ARG A 46 8.63 1.74 -1.99
N ALA A 47 7.79 1.16 -1.15
CA ALA A 47 6.35 1.38 -1.20
C ALA A 47 5.91 1.93 0.16
N PHE A 48 5.36 3.14 0.18
CA PHE A 48 4.92 3.80 1.40
C PHE A 48 3.40 3.81 1.50
N TYR A 49 2.88 3.43 2.67
CA TYR A 49 1.45 3.48 2.97
C TYR A 49 1.18 4.42 4.15
N TYR A 50 0.70 5.63 3.86
CA TYR A 50 0.46 6.65 4.87
C TYR A 50 -0.94 6.50 5.46
N THR A 51 -1.02 6.19 6.76
CA THR A 51 -2.28 6.17 7.50
C THR A 51 -2.06 6.61 8.94
N ALA A 52 -3.09 7.22 9.54
CA ALA A 52 -3.09 7.49 10.97
C ALA A 52 -3.37 6.18 11.73
N LEU A 53 -2.55 5.90 12.73
CA LEU A 53 -2.83 4.88 13.75
C LEU A 53 -3.26 5.60 15.02
N ILE A 54 -4.45 5.28 15.50
CA ILE A 54 -4.90 5.75 16.81
C ILE A 54 -4.23 4.85 17.86
N GLU A 55 -3.49 5.45 18.79
CA GLU A 55 -2.73 4.75 19.85
C GLU A 55 -3.58 4.38 21.09
N GLU A 56 -4.88 4.68 21.08
CA GLU A 56 -5.77 4.34 22.19
C GLU A 56 -5.78 2.82 22.47
N PRO A 57 -6.01 2.39 23.73
CA PRO A 57 -5.97 0.99 24.13
C PRO A 57 -7.08 0.12 23.50
N GLU A 58 -8.03 0.74 22.80
CA GLU A 58 -9.07 0.06 22.04
C GLU A 58 -8.60 -0.21 20.61
N TYR A 59 -8.60 -1.50 20.25
CA TYR A 59 -8.23 -2.06 18.95
C TYR A 59 -8.55 -1.15 17.76
N SER A 60 -7.51 -0.72 17.03
CA SER A 60 -7.69 -0.03 15.75
C SER A 60 -8.02 -1.05 14.65
N PRO A 61 -9.18 -0.94 13.96
CA PRO A 61 -9.59 -1.90 12.93
C PRO A 61 -8.61 -2.01 11.75
N ILE A 62 -7.79 -0.98 11.52
CA ILE A 62 -6.80 -0.96 10.43
C ILE A 62 -5.48 -1.62 10.82
N ARG A 63 -5.24 -1.91 12.11
CA ARG A 63 -3.96 -2.44 12.60
C ARG A 63 -3.54 -3.74 11.91
N PRO A 64 -4.41 -4.74 11.73
CA PRO A 64 -4.03 -5.97 11.01
C PRO A 64 -3.59 -5.71 9.56
N LEU A 65 -4.21 -4.74 8.89
CA LEU A 65 -3.80 -4.35 7.53
C LEU A 65 -2.43 -3.71 7.54
N VAL A 66 -2.16 -2.80 8.48
CA VAL A 66 -0.85 -2.14 8.59
C VAL A 66 0.24 -3.16 8.92
N ASP A 67 0.01 -4.06 9.87
CA ASP A 67 0.97 -5.10 10.23
C ASP A 67 1.24 -6.04 9.03
N TRP A 68 0.22 -6.36 8.24
CA TRP A 68 0.38 -7.14 7.01
C TRP A 68 1.18 -6.37 5.95
N LEU A 69 0.92 -5.07 5.77
CA LEU A 69 1.62 -4.22 4.80
C LEU A 69 3.11 -4.13 5.12
N ASP A 70 3.44 -3.86 6.39
CA ASP A 70 4.83 -3.79 6.89
C ASP A 70 5.56 -5.13 6.65
N TYR A 71 4.92 -6.25 6.99
CA TYR A 71 5.49 -7.58 6.74
C TYR A 71 5.73 -7.86 5.24
N ASN A 72 4.91 -7.32 4.35
CA ASN A 72 4.97 -7.55 2.91
C ASN A 72 5.73 -6.47 2.12
N GLY A 73 6.54 -5.64 2.80
CA GLY A 73 7.50 -4.74 2.15
C GLY A 73 6.95 -3.35 1.82
N PHE A 74 5.80 -2.98 2.38
CA PHE A 74 5.41 -1.57 2.52
C PHE A 74 6.10 -0.98 3.76
N THR A 75 6.17 0.34 3.84
CA THR A 75 6.74 1.11 4.96
C THR A 75 5.80 2.26 5.33
#